data_AF-A0A5N8ZFE8-F1
#
_entry.id   AF-A0A5N8ZFE8-F1
#
_cell.length_a   1.000
_cell.length_b   1.000
_cell.length_c   1.000
_cell.angle_alpha   90.00
_cell.angle_beta   90.00
_cell.angle_gamma   90.00
#
_symmetry.space_group_name_H-M   'P 1'
#
loop_
_entity.id
_entity.type
_entity.pdbx_description
1 polymer ?
#
loop_
_entity_poly.entity_id
_entity_poly.type
_entity_poly.pdbx_seq_one_letter_code
_entity_poly.pdbx_strand_id
1 'polypeptide(L)'
;MTKQKPKKFGKPKSFSKYSNADPLQKTSLLSKVFGNQRKLDDARDSFFSSYDFESNINPMRLISFLLLISTILCITMFFIERSNESIYKSWTYQGVTTIPPSDALDFDLVIEFSKKENFDKCNTNNPKKLLDGICDESLQFVNDMNKTQSRSQVLYIFQFLLMFILFFPLGTFFHRALRNIKTLKYQTSLSPEKMIVWIYFAIFLYFLAIFTARFVSKEFNIAFIFFLVPLSFLVFRIVKTFIEIYKGSLIDVSENLFTTFTLKFKLWITAFIAVLFFNPSTITRFWAYDSVNVGDLIDATKLMYFSSLLLIIFSLLTLAMVVEIYKLQEIKKIKTGSITVDPLQ
;
A
#
# COMPACT_ATOMS: atom_id res chain seq x y z
N MET A 1 16.02 33.58 -49.50
CA MET A 1 15.58 32.37 -48.78
C MET A 1 15.98 32.50 -47.32
N THR A 2 15.02 32.79 -46.44
CA THR A 2 15.28 33.11 -45.02
C THR A 2 14.61 32.05 -44.14
N LYS A 3 15.43 31.35 -43.34
CA LYS A 3 15.03 30.23 -42.46
C LYS A 3 14.11 30.72 -41.32
N GLN A 4 12.93 30.11 -41.18
CA GLN A 4 12.03 30.31 -40.04
C GLN A 4 12.61 29.70 -38.75
N LYS A 5 12.61 30.47 -37.67
CA LYS A 5 12.94 30.01 -36.30
C LYS A 5 11.76 29.22 -35.70
N PRO A 6 11.98 28.20 -34.85
CA PRO A 6 10.90 27.47 -34.20
C PRO A 6 10.16 28.34 -33.17
N LYS A 7 8.82 28.30 -33.21
CA LYS A 7 7.94 29.00 -32.26
C LYS A 7 8.15 28.47 -30.84
N LYS A 8 8.65 29.32 -29.94
CA LYS A 8 8.53 29.11 -28.48
C LYS A 8 7.05 29.09 -28.10
N PHE A 9 6.65 28.17 -27.23
CA PHE A 9 5.32 28.16 -26.60
C PHE A 9 5.06 29.54 -25.97
N GLY A 10 4.18 30.32 -26.58
CA GLY A 10 3.71 31.57 -26.01
C GLY A 10 2.72 31.27 -24.88
N LYS A 11 2.80 32.05 -23.79
CA LYS A 11 1.79 32.05 -22.72
C LYS A 11 0.39 32.21 -23.36
N PRO A 12 -0.62 31.43 -22.96
CA PRO A 12 -1.97 31.59 -23.50
C PRO A 12 -2.50 32.99 -23.17
N LYS A 13 -2.89 33.74 -24.22
CA LYS A 13 -3.43 35.11 -24.14
C LYS A 13 -4.90 35.18 -23.69
N SER A 14 -5.49 34.09 -23.23
CA SER A 14 -6.84 34.12 -22.67
C SER A 14 -6.72 34.41 -21.16
N PHE A 15 -7.36 35.49 -20.70
CA PHE A 15 -7.57 35.94 -19.30
C PHE A 15 -6.88 37.23 -18.84
N SER A 16 -6.12 37.93 -19.68
CA SER A 16 -5.60 39.28 -19.33
C SER A 16 -6.66 40.39 -19.27
N LYS A 17 -7.95 40.06 -19.36
CA LYS A 17 -9.06 41.04 -19.39
C LYS A 17 -9.72 41.32 -18.03
N TYR A 18 -9.29 40.67 -16.94
CA TYR A 18 -9.93 40.83 -15.63
C TYR A 18 -9.10 41.61 -14.59
N SER A 19 -7.98 42.24 -14.96
CA SER A 19 -7.14 42.92 -13.95
C SER A 19 -7.65 44.29 -13.48
N ASN A 20 -8.71 44.85 -14.07
CA ASN A 20 -9.18 46.21 -13.78
C ASN A 20 -10.68 46.23 -13.43
N ALA A 21 -11.09 45.51 -12.40
CA ALA A 21 -12.41 45.68 -11.80
C ALA A 21 -12.28 45.98 -10.30
N ASP A 22 -13.03 47.00 -9.85
CA ASP A 22 -13.01 47.58 -8.51
C ASP A 22 -13.03 46.56 -7.35
N PRO A 23 -12.39 46.87 -6.20
CA PRO A 23 -12.25 45.94 -5.07
C PRO A 23 -13.54 45.74 -4.26
N LEU A 24 -14.68 46.26 -4.73
CA LEU A 24 -15.95 46.28 -4.03
C LEU A 24 -17.10 45.77 -4.89
N GLN A 25 -17.00 44.56 -5.46
CA GLN A 25 -18.20 43.91 -5.97
C GLN A 25 -18.09 42.38 -6.05
N LYS A 26 -18.91 41.74 -5.19
CA LYS A 26 -19.39 40.36 -5.27
C LYS A 26 -18.29 39.28 -5.38
N THR A 27 -17.93 38.72 -4.22
CA THR A 27 -17.27 37.40 -4.16
C THR A 27 -18.17 36.36 -4.83
N SER A 28 -17.91 36.09 -6.11
CA SER A 28 -18.59 35.04 -6.86
C SER A 28 -18.32 33.69 -6.18
N LEU A 29 -19.28 32.76 -6.22
CA LEU A 29 -19.10 31.38 -5.73
C LEU A 29 -17.83 30.73 -6.32
N LEU A 30 -17.45 31.10 -7.54
CA LEU A 30 -16.21 30.72 -8.20
C LEU A 30 -14.96 31.16 -7.41
N SER A 31 -14.92 32.38 -6.88
CA SER A 31 -13.79 32.85 -6.04
C SER A 31 -13.69 32.15 -4.68
N LYS A 32 -14.81 31.60 -4.16
CA LYS A 32 -14.84 30.77 -2.95
C LYS A 32 -14.41 29.32 -3.21
N VAL A 33 -14.76 28.77 -4.38
CA VAL A 33 -14.46 27.36 -4.74
C VAL A 33 -13.03 27.19 -5.25
N PHE A 34 -12.52 28.13 -6.05
CA PHE A 34 -11.17 28.06 -6.62
C PHE A 34 -10.13 28.91 -5.87
N GLY A 35 -10.56 29.68 -4.87
CA GLY A 35 -9.70 30.60 -4.14
C GLY A 35 -9.37 31.88 -4.92
N ASN A 36 -8.64 32.78 -4.27
CA ASN A 36 -8.20 34.04 -4.86
C ASN A 36 -7.26 33.74 -6.05
N GLN A 37 -7.61 34.22 -7.24
CA GLN A 37 -6.89 33.99 -8.49
C GLN A 37 -5.41 34.40 -8.40
N ARG A 38 -5.10 35.44 -7.62
CA ARG A 38 -3.73 35.86 -7.32
C ARG A 38 -2.95 34.80 -6.53
N LYS A 39 -3.59 34.12 -5.58
CA LYS A 39 -2.96 33.00 -4.86
C LYS A 39 -2.75 31.78 -5.75
N LEU A 40 -3.61 31.55 -6.75
CA LEU A 40 -3.41 30.49 -7.74
C LEU A 40 -2.27 30.82 -8.70
N ASP A 41 -2.15 32.07 -9.13
CA ASP A 41 -1.03 32.54 -9.96
C ASP A 41 0.28 32.54 -9.16
N ASP A 42 0.29 33.00 -7.91
CA ASP A 42 1.45 32.91 -7.02
C ASP A 42 1.84 31.46 -6.73
N ALA A 43 0.86 30.56 -6.54
CA ALA A 43 1.10 29.13 -6.39
C ALA A 43 1.68 28.52 -7.68
N ARG A 44 1.19 28.93 -8.86
CA ARG A 44 1.73 28.51 -10.14
C ARG A 44 3.17 29.01 -10.33
N ASP A 45 3.44 30.27 -10.00
CA ASP A 45 4.78 30.85 -10.13
C ASP A 45 5.76 30.21 -9.12
N SER A 46 5.29 29.87 -7.92
CA SER A 46 6.06 29.06 -6.95
C SER A 46 6.30 27.63 -7.43
N PHE A 47 5.36 27.04 -8.19
CA PHE A 47 5.50 25.68 -8.70
C PHE A 47 6.62 25.59 -9.75
N PHE A 48 6.83 26.67 -10.51
CA PHE A 48 7.91 26.79 -11.48
C PHE A 48 9.17 27.48 -10.92
N SER A 49 9.27 27.65 -9.60
CA SER A 49 10.47 28.20 -9.00
C SER A 49 11.65 27.24 -9.18
N SER A 50 12.83 27.80 -9.41
CA SER A 50 14.07 27.04 -9.42
C SER A 50 14.29 26.34 -8.07
N TYR A 51 14.90 25.16 -8.09
CA TYR A 51 15.14 24.38 -6.88
C TYR A 51 16.54 23.80 -6.82
N ASP A 52 17.02 23.66 -5.59
CA ASP A 52 18.32 23.10 -5.27
C ASP A 52 18.18 21.70 -4.67
N PHE A 53 19.33 21.06 -4.43
CA PHE A 53 19.38 19.78 -3.74
C PHE A 53 18.83 19.91 -2.32
N GLU A 54 17.87 19.06 -1.97
CA GLU A 54 17.29 18.98 -0.64
C GLU A 54 17.65 17.65 0.05
N SER A 55 18.07 17.69 1.31
CA SER A 55 18.39 16.46 2.05
C SER A 55 17.13 15.65 2.38
N ASN A 56 17.25 14.33 2.30
CA ASN A 56 16.16 13.38 2.57
C ASN A 56 16.16 12.83 4.02
N ILE A 57 17.00 13.37 4.90
CA ILE A 57 17.19 12.89 6.28
C ILE A 57 15.90 12.86 7.12
N ASN A 58 15.06 13.90 7.02
CA ASN A 58 13.83 13.99 7.83
C ASN A 58 12.76 12.99 7.37
N PRO A 59 12.38 12.92 6.06
CA PRO A 59 11.51 11.85 5.57
C PRO A 59 12.06 10.46 5.91
N MET A 60 13.37 10.23 5.75
CA MET A 60 14.00 8.95 6.09
C MET A 60 13.83 8.58 7.57
N ARG A 61 14.05 9.52 8.50
CA ARG A 61 13.84 9.27 9.94
C ARG A 61 12.39 8.87 10.25
N LEU A 62 11.43 9.59 9.67
CA LEU A 62 10.01 9.28 9.84
C LEU A 62 9.64 7.92 9.24
N ILE A 63 10.12 7.61 8.02
CA ILE A 63 9.95 6.29 7.40
C ILE A 63 10.52 5.20 8.31
N SER A 64 11.72 5.40 8.83
CA SER A 64 12.41 4.42 9.69
C SER A 64 11.61 4.13 10.95
N PHE A 65 11.10 5.18 11.60
CA PHE A 65 10.26 5.05 12.78
C PHE A 65 8.95 4.29 12.49
N LEU A 66 8.25 4.64 11.42
CA LEU A 66 6.99 3.97 11.06
C LEU A 66 7.21 2.51 10.61
N LEU A 67 8.29 2.21 9.89
CA LEU A 67 8.65 0.83 9.52
C LEU A 67 9.05 -0.02 10.73
N LEU A 68 9.63 0.58 11.77
CA LEU A 68 9.90 -0.11 13.03
C LEU A 68 8.61 -0.51 13.73
N ILE A 69 7.64 0.41 13.84
CA ILE A 69 6.31 0.11 14.41
C ILE A 69 5.63 -0.99 13.59
N SER A 70 5.68 -0.89 12.25
CA SER A 70 5.14 -1.90 11.34
C SER A 70 5.76 -3.28 11.59
N THR A 71 7.08 -3.33 11.80
CA THR A 71 7.79 -4.56 12.09
C THR A 71 7.30 -5.19 13.41
N ILE A 72 7.15 -4.39 14.46
CA ILE A 72 6.65 -4.85 15.77
C ILE A 72 5.22 -5.38 15.65
N LEU A 73 4.35 -4.68 14.92
CA LEU A 73 2.98 -5.13 14.65
C LEU A 73 2.97 -6.46 13.89
N CYS A 74 3.79 -6.61 12.85
CA CYS A 74 3.88 -7.85 12.09
C CYS A 74 4.41 -9.02 12.93
N ILE A 75 5.39 -8.79 13.81
CA ILE A 75 5.85 -9.83 14.74
C ILE A 75 4.71 -10.27 15.67
N THR A 76 3.94 -9.30 16.18
CA THR A 76 2.80 -9.59 17.06
C THR A 76 1.72 -10.39 16.32
N MET A 77 1.34 -9.97 15.11
CA MET A 77 0.40 -10.69 14.26
C MET A 77 0.88 -12.11 13.95
N PHE A 78 2.17 -12.29 13.66
CA PHE A 78 2.74 -13.62 13.42
C PHE A 78 2.48 -14.60 14.58
N PHE A 79 2.72 -14.16 15.83
CA PHE A 79 2.49 -15.02 17.00
C PHE A 79 1.01 -15.28 17.26
N ILE A 80 0.14 -14.28 17.03
CA ILE A 80 -1.30 -14.44 17.16
C ILE A 80 -1.82 -15.47 16.16
N GLU A 81 -1.45 -15.35 14.88
CA GLU A 81 -1.90 -16.30 13.87
C GLU A 81 -1.35 -17.70 14.09
N ARG A 82 -0.11 -17.83 14.59
CA ARG A 82 0.43 -19.13 14.98
C ARG A 82 -0.32 -19.74 16.17
N SER A 83 -0.77 -18.91 17.11
CA SER A 83 -1.64 -19.35 18.20
C SER A 83 -3.01 -19.78 17.67
N ASN A 84 -3.59 -19.04 16.72
CA ASN A 84 -4.86 -19.38 16.09
C ASN A 84 -4.78 -20.71 15.35
N GLU A 85 -3.69 -20.95 14.60
CA GLU A 85 -3.45 -22.22 13.91
C GLU A 85 -3.46 -23.41 14.89
N SER A 86 -2.85 -23.25 16.06
CA SER A 86 -2.85 -24.29 17.11
C SER A 86 -4.25 -24.58 17.64
N ILE A 87 -5.09 -23.55 17.79
CA ILE A 87 -6.49 -23.70 18.22
C ILE A 87 -7.27 -24.47 17.14
N TYR A 88 -7.15 -24.07 15.88
CA TYR A 88 -7.87 -24.73 14.78
C TYR A 88 -7.43 -26.18 14.59
N LYS A 89 -6.13 -26.48 14.76
CA LYS A 89 -5.64 -27.86 14.81
C LYS A 89 -6.27 -28.65 15.96
N SER A 90 -6.43 -28.05 17.14
CA SER A 90 -7.09 -28.71 18.27
C SER A 90 -8.53 -29.11 17.94
N TRP A 91 -9.26 -28.28 17.19
CA TRP A 91 -10.62 -28.61 16.74
C TRP A 91 -10.63 -29.81 15.80
N THR A 92 -9.67 -29.90 14.87
CA THR A 92 -9.55 -31.09 14.00
C THR A 92 -9.28 -32.37 14.80
N TYR A 93 -8.48 -32.29 15.89
CA TYR A 93 -8.27 -33.43 16.79
C TYR A 93 -9.53 -33.80 17.61
N GLN A 94 -10.41 -32.83 17.85
CA GLN A 94 -11.70 -33.02 18.50
C GLN A 94 -12.78 -33.52 17.54
N GLY A 95 -12.45 -33.69 16.25
CA GLY A 95 -13.38 -34.20 15.24
C GLY A 95 -14.23 -33.14 14.54
N VAL A 96 -13.98 -31.85 14.81
CA VAL A 96 -14.71 -30.75 14.16
C VAL A 96 -14.22 -30.56 12.72
N THR A 97 -15.16 -30.51 11.78
CA THR A 97 -14.86 -30.47 10.33
C THR A 97 -15.25 -29.16 9.65
N THR A 98 -16.33 -28.52 10.07
CA THR A 98 -16.82 -27.25 9.51
C THR A 98 -16.35 -26.05 10.33
N ILE A 99 -16.27 -24.89 9.69
CA ILE A 99 -15.84 -23.65 10.34
C ILE A 99 -16.99 -23.15 11.25
N PRO A 100 -16.74 -22.89 12.54
CA PRO A 100 -17.75 -22.31 13.42
C PRO A 100 -18.16 -20.90 12.95
N PRO A 101 -19.42 -20.48 13.12
CA PRO A 101 -19.80 -19.09 12.88
C PRO A 101 -19.01 -18.13 13.78
N SER A 102 -18.86 -16.89 13.32
CA SER A 102 -18.10 -15.85 14.04
C SER A 102 -18.92 -15.08 15.07
N ASP A 103 -20.25 -15.20 15.04
CA ASP A 103 -21.15 -14.50 15.95
C ASP A 103 -21.92 -15.50 16.83
N ALA A 104 -21.70 -15.41 18.14
CA ALA A 104 -22.38 -16.24 19.13
C ALA A 104 -23.85 -15.82 19.34
N LEU A 105 -24.23 -14.62 18.90
CA LEU A 105 -25.59 -14.11 19.03
C LEU A 105 -26.51 -14.56 17.88
N ASP A 106 -25.93 -15.04 16.77
CA ASP A 106 -26.69 -15.62 15.66
C ASP A 106 -26.97 -17.11 15.91
N PHE A 107 -27.96 -17.37 16.75
CA PHE A 107 -28.33 -18.72 17.17
C PHE A 107 -28.76 -19.64 16.01
N ASP A 108 -29.27 -19.08 14.90
CA ASP A 108 -29.63 -19.89 13.74
C ASP A 108 -28.38 -20.54 13.11
N LEU A 109 -27.30 -19.77 12.96
CA LEU A 109 -26.01 -20.28 12.48
C LEU A 109 -25.37 -21.25 13.47
N VAL A 110 -25.50 -21.01 14.77
CA VAL A 110 -24.99 -21.92 15.82
C VAL A 110 -25.71 -23.28 15.74
N ILE A 111 -27.02 -23.29 15.56
CA ILE A 111 -27.79 -24.54 15.38
C ILE A 111 -27.42 -25.24 14.08
N GLU A 112 -27.22 -24.49 12.99
CA GLU A 112 -26.80 -25.09 11.71
C GLU A 112 -25.43 -25.76 11.84
N PHE A 113 -24.47 -25.09 12.46
CA PHE A 113 -23.16 -25.65 12.79
C PHE A 113 -23.28 -26.90 13.67
N SER A 114 -24.10 -26.83 14.72
CA SER A 114 -24.36 -27.96 15.62
C SER A 114 -24.90 -29.19 14.89
N LYS A 115 -25.82 -29.00 13.94
CA LYS A 115 -26.37 -30.08 13.12
C LYS A 115 -25.33 -30.68 12.18
N LYS A 116 -24.44 -29.85 11.61
CA LYS A 116 -23.37 -30.31 10.72
C LYS A 116 -22.32 -31.15 11.44
N GLU A 117 -21.99 -30.78 12.68
CA GLU A 117 -21.02 -31.50 13.52
C GLU A 117 -21.63 -32.63 14.36
N ASN A 118 -22.94 -32.89 14.23
CA ASN A 118 -23.69 -33.88 15.02
C ASN A 118 -23.66 -33.64 16.55
N PHE A 119 -23.65 -32.38 16.97
CA PHE A 119 -23.90 -32.04 18.37
C PHE A 119 -25.42 -32.12 18.63
N ASP A 120 -25.91 -33.30 19.01
CA ASP A 120 -27.35 -33.65 19.05
C ASP A 120 -28.21 -32.81 20.02
N LYS A 121 -27.57 -32.05 20.90
CA LYS A 121 -28.24 -31.30 21.97
C LYS A 121 -28.78 -29.95 21.47
N CYS A 122 -28.03 -29.20 20.67
CA CYS A 122 -28.40 -27.84 20.28
C CYS A 122 -29.37 -27.82 19.08
N ASN A 123 -30.68 -27.76 19.37
CA ASN A 123 -31.73 -27.86 18.36
C ASN A 123 -32.83 -26.80 18.45
N THR A 124 -32.68 -25.77 19.27
CA THR A 124 -33.75 -24.81 19.57
C THR A 124 -33.26 -23.41 19.91
N ASN A 125 -33.96 -22.39 19.41
CA ASN A 125 -33.74 -20.98 19.73
C ASN A 125 -34.46 -20.52 21.01
N ASN A 126 -34.98 -21.45 21.82
CA ASN A 126 -35.73 -21.09 23.02
C ASN A 126 -34.77 -20.56 24.11
N PRO A 127 -34.92 -19.31 24.59
CA PRO A 127 -34.02 -18.70 25.57
C PRO A 127 -33.85 -19.52 26.86
N LYS A 128 -34.91 -20.18 27.34
CA LYS A 128 -34.84 -21.00 28.56
C LYS A 128 -33.96 -22.24 28.38
N LYS A 129 -34.04 -22.88 27.21
CA LYS A 129 -33.23 -24.07 26.88
C LYS A 129 -31.78 -23.71 26.58
N LEU A 130 -31.54 -22.50 26.08
CA LEU A 130 -30.19 -21.95 25.93
C LEU A 130 -29.55 -21.67 27.30
N LEU A 131 -30.32 -21.17 28.27
CA LEU A 131 -29.91 -21.03 29.68
C LEU A 131 -29.61 -22.38 30.37
N ASP A 132 -30.22 -23.48 29.90
CA ASP A 132 -29.98 -24.84 30.40
C ASP A 132 -28.66 -25.46 29.86
N GLY A 133 -27.87 -24.72 29.08
CA GLY A 133 -26.54 -25.16 28.59
C GLY A 133 -26.58 -26.15 27.42
N ILE A 134 -27.73 -26.28 26.76
CA ILE A 134 -27.96 -27.26 25.69
C ILE A 134 -27.06 -27.04 24.46
N CYS A 135 -26.54 -25.81 24.28
CA CYS A 135 -25.67 -25.42 23.18
C CYS A 135 -24.22 -25.11 23.60
N ASP A 136 -23.83 -25.42 24.84
CA ASP A 136 -22.54 -25.01 25.41
C ASP A 136 -21.33 -25.50 24.59
N GLU A 137 -21.39 -26.74 24.11
CA GLU A 137 -20.33 -27.34 23.29
C GLU A 137 -20.12 -26.57 21.99
N SER A 138 -21.20 -26.28 21.25
CA SER A 138 -21.13 -25.48 20.02
C SER A 138 -20.73 -24.02 20.29
N LEU A 139 -21.26 -23.43 21.37
CA LEU A 139 -20.95 -22.05 21.77
C LEU A 139 -19.49 -21.88 22.18
N GLN A 140 -18.84 -22.92 22.72
CA GLN A 140 -17.41 -22.87 23.02
C GLN A 140 -16.59 -22.62 21.75
N PHE A 141 -16.83 -23.39 20.68
CA PHE A 141 -16.14 -23.21 19.40
C PHE A 141 -16.41 -21.84 18.75
N VAL A 142 -17.65 -21.37 18.84
CA VAL A 142 -18.07 -20.07 18.30
C VAL A 142 -17.43 -18.92 19.06
N ASN A 143 -17.36 -19.02 20.40
CA ASN A 143 -16.68 -18.03 21.24
C ASN A 143 -15.17 -18.00 20.97
N ASP A 144 -14.56 -19.17 20.80
CA ASP A 144 -13.14 -19.25 20.42
C ASP A 144 -12.90 -18.65 19.03
N MET A 145 -13.76 -18.93 18.05
CA MET A 145 -13.70 -18.34 16.71
C MET A 145 -13.83 -16.81 16.73
N ASN A 146 -14.81 -16.28 17.47
CA ASN A 146 -14.99 -14.84 17.61
C ASN A 146 -13.75 -14.18 18.24
N LYS A 147 -13.18 -14.81 19.26
CA LYS A 147 -11.99 -14.32 19.95
C LYS A 147 -10.74 -14.32 19.07
N THR A 148 -10.50 -15.37 18.29
CA THR A 148 -9.34 -15.46 17.39
C THR A 148 -9.45 -14.43 16.26
N GLN A 149 -10.62 -14.31 15.65
CA GLN A 149 -10.88 -13.39 14.54
C GLN A 149 -10.80 -11.92 14.98
N SER A 150 -11.39 -11.57 16.12
CA SER A 150 -11.37 -10.19 16.64
C SER A 150 -9.96 -9.67 16.91
N ARG A 151 -9.12 -10.47 17.57
CA ARG A 151 -7.72 -10.09 17.91
C ARG A 151 -6.88 -9.83 16.67
N SER A 152 -7.02 -10.69 15.67
CA SER A 152 -6.29 -10.59 14.40
C SER A 152 -6.73 -9.37 13.59
N GLN A 153 -8.05 -9.18 13.42
CA GLN A 153 -8.61 -8.09 12.62
C GLN A 153 -8.19 -6.71 13.10
N VAL A 154 -8.22 -6.48 14.42
CA VAL A 154 -7.84 -5.17 15.01
C VAL A 154 -6.40 -4.81 14.65
N LEU A 155 -5.47 -5.76 14.76
CA LEU A 155 -4.07 -5.51 14.42
C LEU A 155 -3.87 -5.30 12.92
N TYR A 156 -4.61 -6.04 12.08
CA TYR A 156 -4.58 -5.79 10.64
C TYR A 156 -5.08 -4.41 10.26
N ILE A 157 -6.11 -3.90 10.93
CA ILE A 157 -6.60 -2.52 10.72
C ILE A 157 -5.53 -1.51 11.10
N PHE A 158 -4.89 -1.66 12.26
CA PHE A 158 -3.79 -0.77 12.66
C PHE A 158 -2.61 -0.83 11.69
N GLN A 159 -2.24 -2.03 11.23
CA GLN A 159 -1.20 -2.20 10.23
C GLN A 159 -1.57 -1.52 8.91
N PHE A 160 -2.81 -1.67 8.45
CA PHE A 160 -3.29 -1.03 7.23
C PHE A 160 -3.24 0.50 7.33
N LEU A 161 -3.70 1.07 8.45
CA LEU A 161 -3.64 2.51 8.71
C LEU A 161 -2.18 3.00 8.77
N LEU A 162 -1.29 2.24 9.39
CA LEU A 162 0.13 2.56 9.43
C LEU A 162 0.77 2.56 8.03
N MET A 163 0.43 1.58 7.19
CA MET A 163 0.86 1.55 5.78
C MET A 163 0.30 2.74 5.00
N PHE A 164 -0.94 3.16 5.29
CA PHE A 164 -1.52 4.35 4.68
C PHE A 164 -0.77 5.63 5.09
N ILE A 165 -0.45 5.79 6.38
CA ILE A 165 0.33 6.92 6.88
C ILE A 165 1.74 6.95 6.24
N LEU A 166 2.34 5.78 6.00
CA LEU A 166 3.64 5.66 5.32
C LEU A 166 3.63 6.19 3.87
N PHE A 167 2.49 6.30 3.20
CA PHE A 167 2.41 6.84 1.84
C PHE A 167 2.92 8.28 1.72
N PHE A 168 2.71 9.10 2.75
CA PHE A 168 3.11 10.51 2.73
C PHE A 168 4.62 10.71 2.84
N PRO A 169 5.33 10.16 3.85
CA PRO A 169 6.77 10.34 3.94
C PRO A 169 7.51 9.56 2.84
N LEU A 170 7.02 8.38 2.41
CA LEU A 170 7.60 7.69 1.25
C LEU A 170 7.42 8.51 -0.03
N GLY A 171 6.22 9.03 -0.29
CA GLY A 171 5.96 9.90 -1.43
C GLY A 171 6.86 11.13 -1.44
N THR A 172 6.99 11.79 -0.30
CA THR A 172 7.91 12.94 -0.12
C THR A 172 9.36 12.54 -0.40
N PHE A 173 9.81 11.41 0.15
CA PHE A 173 11.17 10.91 -0.06
C PHE A 173 11.44 10.64 -1.55
N PHE A 174 10.54 9.94 -2.24
CA PHE A 174 10.70 9.62 -3.66
C PHE A 174 10.59 10.86 -4.55
N HIS A 175 9.69 11.80 -4.21
CA HIS A 175 9.60 13.09 -4.88
C HIS A 175 10.95 13.80 -4.88
N ARG A 176 11.48 13.97 -3.67
CA ARG A 176 12.73 14.69 -3.43
C ARG A 176 13.91 13.94 -4.03
N ALA A 177 13.94 12.62 -3.90
CA ALA A 177 14.99 11.80 -4.50
C ALA A 177 15.02 11.96 -6.04
N LEU A 178 13.85 12.02 -6.70
CA LEU A 178 13.80 12.24 -8.15
C LEU A 178 14.09 13.69 -8.57
N ARG A 179 13.77 14.69 -7.74
CA ARG A 179 14.24 16.07 -7.96
C ARG A 179 15.76 16.16 -7.83
N ASN A 180 16.30 15.53 -6.78
CA ASN A 180 17.72 15.57 -6.46
C ASN A 180 18.58 15.00 -7.59
N ILE A 181 18.18 13.94 -8.27
CA ILE A 181 18.99 13.40 -9.38
C ILE A 181 19.22 14.45 -10.49
N LYS A 182 18.25 15.32 -10.77
CA LYS A 182 18.42 16.43 -11.72
C LYS A 182 19.43 17.47 -11.21
N THR A 183 19.33 17.83 -9.93
CA THR A 183 20.32 18.71 -9.27
C THR A 183 21.72 18.09 -9.24
N LEU A 184 21.82 16.75 -9.32
CA LEU A 184 23.07 15.99 -9.43
C LEU A 184 23.49 15.76 -10.89
N LYS A 185 23.03 16.62 -11.81
CA LYS A 185 23.41 16.66 -13.23
C LYS A 185 23.02 15.41 -14.01
N TYR A 186 22.08 14.61 -13.51
CA TYR A 186 21.55 13.46 -14.25
C TYR A 186 20.33 13.88 -15.08
N GLN A 187 20.39 13.59 -16.38
CA GLN A 187 19.26 13.81 -17.28
C GLN A 187 18.27 12.67 -17.18
N THR A 188 17.06 12.96 -16.70
CA THR A 188 15.95 11.99 -16.65
C THR A 188 14.76 12.51 -17.44
N SER A 189 14.08 11.60 -18.14
CA SER A 189 12.81 11.88 -18.82
C SER A 189 11.61 11.93 -17.87
N LEU A 190 11.79 11.53 -16.61
CA LEU A 190 10.71 11.52 -15.63
C LEU A 190 10.54 12.89 -14.95
N SER A 191 9.29 13.35 -14.89
CA SER A 191 8.88 14.43 -13.99
C SER A 191 8.56 13.83 -12.61
N PRO A 192 9.14 14.36 -11.51
CA PRO A 192 8.84 13.92 -10.15
C PRO A 192 7.35 13.96 -9.81
N GLU A 193 6.66 15.01 -10.25
CA GLU A 193 5.26 15.27 -9.95
C GLU A 193 4.37 14.26 -10.68
N LYS A 194 4.59 14.07 -11.99
CA LYS A 194 3.86 13.08 -12.79
C LYS A 194 4.10 11.67 -12.26
N MET A 195 5.33 11.36 -11.86
CA MET A 195 5.70 10.04 -11.37
C MET A 195 4.89 9.67 -10.11
N ILE A 196 4.79 10.58 -9.13
CA ILE A 196 4.05 10.33 -7.90
C ILE A 196 2.56 10.13 -8.18
N VAL A 197 1.98 10.99 -9.03
CA VAL A 197 0.58 10.85 -9.44
C VAL A 197 0.33 9.46 -10.03
N TRP A 198 1.22 8.99 -10.91
CA TRP A 198 1.09 7.65 -11.51
C TRP A 198 1.28 6.51 -10.51
N ILE A 199 2.18 6.65 -9.52
CA ILE A 199 2.34 5.64 -8.46
C ILE A 199 1.08 5.57 -7.60
N TYR A 200 0.58 6.71 -7.12
CA TYR A 200 -0.63 6.75 -6.30
C TYR A 200 -1.85 6.25 -7.05
N PHE A 201 -1.98 6.62 -8.33
CA PHE A 201 -3.02 6.07 -9.19
C PHE A 201 -2.89 4.55 -9.33
N ALA A 202 -1.67 4.02 -9.50
CA ALA A 202 -1.45 2.58 -9.59
C ALA A 202 -1.79 1.85 -8.28
N ILE A 203 -1.46 2.43 -7.12
CA ILE A 203 -1.82 1.90 -5.81
C ILE A 203 -3.35 1.88 -5.64
N PHE A 204 -4.02 2.96 -6.02
CA PHE A 204 -5.47 3.04 -5.99
C PHE A 204 -6.11 1.96 -6.88
N LEU A 205 -5.65 1.80 -8.12
CA LEU A 205 -6.15 0.76 -9.03
C LEU A 205 -5.89 -0.64 -8.50
N TYR A 206 -4.74 -0.89 -7.88
CA TYR A 206 -4.39 -2.16 -7.27
C TYR A 206 -5.39 -2.54 -6.16
N PHE A 207 -5.66 -1.63 -5.22
CA PHE A 207 -6.65 -1.88 -4.18
C PHE A 207 -8.05 -2.01 -4.76
N LEU A 208 -8.48 -1.08 -5.63
CA LEU A 208 -9.79 -1.15 -6.27
C LEU A 208 -10.01 -2.52 -6.93
N ALA A 209 -9.01 -3.03 -7.66
CA ALA A 209 -9.09 -4.32 -8.31
C ALA A 209 -9.19 -5.49 -7.32
N ILE A 210 -8.41 -5.50 -6.24
CA ILE A 210 -8.54 -6.50 -5.18
C ILE A 210 -9.96 -6.55 -4.63
N PHE A 211 -10.55 -5.39 -4.30
CA PHE A 211 -11.86 -5.33 -3.67
C PHE A 211 -13.00 -5.64 -4.64
N THR A 212 -12.84 -5.37 -5.93
CA THR A 212 -13.91 -5.50 -6.94
C THR A 212 -13.82 -6.77 -7.79
N ALA A 213 -12.67 -7.42 -7.89
CA ALA A 213 -12.46 -8.57 -8.77
C ALA A 213 -13.48 -9.71 -8.59
N ARG A 214 -13.78 -10.08 -7.33
CA ARG A 214 -14.75 -11.14 -7.02
C ARG A 214 -16.21 -10.74 -7.25
N PHE A 215 -16.50 -9.43 -7.27
CA PHE A 215 -17.82 -8.94 -7.71
C PHE A 215 -17.96 -8.98 -9.24
N VAL A 216 -16.85 -8.79 -9.97
CA VAL A 216 -16.82 -8.87 -11.44
C VAL A 216 -17.00 -10.31 -11.91
N SER A 217 -16.32 -11.27 -11.28
CA SER A 217 -16.49 -12.69 -11.60
C SER A 217 -16.24 -13.59 -10.39
N LYS A 218 -17.07 -14.63 -10.27
CA LYS A 218 -16.83 -15.72 -9.31
C LYS A 218 -15.74 -16.68 -9.80
N GLU A 219 -15.53 -16.77 -11.12
CA GLU A 219 -14.49 -17.62 -11.70
C GLU A 219 -13.10 -17.06 -11.36
N PHE A 220 -12.28 -17.91 -10.72
CA PHE A 220 -10.96 -17.53 -10.23
C PHE A 220 -10.09 -16.91 -11.33
N ASN A 221 -9.99 -17.53 -12.51
CA ASN A 221 -9.10 -17.09 -13.57
C ASN A 221 -9.43 -15.67 -14.07
N ILE A 222 -10.72 -15.39 -14.28
CA ILE A 222 -11.20 -14.08 -14.73
C ILE A 222 -10.95 -13.02 -13.66
N ALA A 223 -11.32 -13.32 -12.40
CA ALA A 223 -11.07 -12.42 -11.28
C ALA A 223 -9.57 -12.15 -11.09
N PHE A 224 -8.74 -13.16 -11.26
CA PHE A 224 -7.29 -13.07 -11.10
C PHE A 224 -6.65 -12.22 -12.21
N ILE A 225 -7.07 -12.36 -13.47
CA ILE A 225 -6.60 -11.51 -14.57
C ILE A 225 -6.95 -10.03 -14.30
N PHE A 226 -8.17 -9.76 -13.83
CA PHE A 226 -8.61 -8.42 -13.47
C PHE A 226 -7.73 -7.78 -12.37
N PHE A 227 -7.26 -8.60 -11.43
CA PHE A 227 -6.30 -8.20 -10.40
C PHE A 227 -4.84 -8.05 -10.93
N LEU A 228 -4.41 -8.95 -11.81
CA LEU A 228 -3.03 -9.02 -12.27
C LEU A 228 -2.62 -7.81 -13.12
N VAL A 229 -3.55 -7.24 -13.90
CA VAL A 229 -3.26 -6.07 -14.75
C VAL A 229 -2.89 -4.83 -13.91
N PRO A 230 -3.71 -4.38 -12.93
CA PRO A 230 -3.34 -3.31 -12.01
C PRO A 230 -2.08 -3.60 -11.18
N LEU A 231 -1.89 -4.85 -10.74
CA LEU A 231 -0.67 -5.26 -10.04
C LEU A 231 0.56 -5.03 -10.92
N SER A 232 0.51 -5.49 -12.18
CA SER A 232 1.62 -5.34 -13.13
C SER A 232 1.91 -3.87 -13.42
N PHE A 233 0.87 -3.05 -13.54
CA PHE A 233 1.00 -1.61 -13.70
C PHE A 233 1.69 -0.95 -12.48
N LEU A 234 1.30 -1.32 -11.26
CA LEU A 234 1.94 -0.85 -10.03
C LEU A 234 3.42 -1.23 -9.97
N VAL A 235 3.74 -2.50 -10.19
CA VAL A 235 5.12 -3.01 -10.20
C VAL A 235 5.96 -2.23 -11.23
N PHE A 236 5.45 -2.08 -12.45
CA PHE A 236 6.13 -1.31 -13.49
C PHE A 236 6.43 0.13 -13.06
N ARG A 237 5.45 0.84 -12.49
CA ARG A 237 5.62 2.25 -12.06
C ARG A 237 6.65 2.41 -10.95
N ILE A 238 6.58 1.53 -9.94
CA ILE A 238 7.52 1.53 -8.81
C ILE A 238 8.92 1.21 -9.31
N VAL A 239 9.10 0.09 -10.01
CA VAL A 239 10.41 -0.34 -10.50
C VAL A 239 11.03 0.72 -11.38
N LYS A 240 10.31 1.22 -12.40
CA LYS A 240 10.82 2.27 -13.29
C LYS A 240 11.33 3.50 -12.54
N THR A 241 10.60 3.92 -11.50
CA THR A 241 10.97 5.08 -10.66
C THR A 241 12.27 4.81 -9.91
N PHE A 242 12.37 3.66 -9.26
CA PHE A 242 13.57 3.29 -8.52
C PHE A 242 14.79 3.14 -9.42
N ILE A 243 14.63 2.59 -10.63
CA ILE A 243 15.72 2.50 -11.61
C ILE A 243 16.32 3.88 -11.91
N GLU A 244 15.46 4.87 -12.16
CA GLU A 244 15.89 6.24 -12.47
C GLU A 244 16.54 6.93 -11.27
N ILE A 245 15.96 6.79 -10.07
CA ILE A 245 16.55 7.32 -8.83
C ILE A 245 17.92 6.71 -8.62
N TYR A 246 18.04 5.39 -8.75
CA TYR A 246 19.28 4.67 -8.49
C TYR A 246 20.38 5.07 -9.47
N LYS A 247 20.10 5.04 -10.78
CA LYS A 247 21.04 5.50 -11.82
C LYS A 247 21.49 6.94 -11.61
N GLY A 248 20.55 7.84 -11.32
CA GLY A 248 20.88 9.24 -11.08
C GLY A 248 21.66 9.50 -9.79
N SER A 249 21.63 8.57 -8.83
CA SER A 249 22.33 8.68 -7.55
C SER A 249 23.76 8.09 -7.59
N LEU A 250 24.08 7.25 -8.58
CA LEU A 250 25.44 6.70 -8.76
C LEU A 250 26.40 7.76 -9.30
N ILE A 251 27.68 7.66 -8.88
CA ILE A 251 28.76 8.53 -9.38
C ILE A 251 29.05 8.18 -10.84
N ASP A 252 29.32 6.91 -11.11
CA ASP A 252 29.56 6.38 -12.45
C ASP A 252 28.34 5.57 -12.91
N VAL A 253 27.77 5.95 -14.04
CA VAL A 253 26.62 5.26 -14.63
C VAL A 253 27.13 4.13 -15.52
N SER A 254 26.98 2.88 -15.09
CA SER A 254 27.21 1.74 -15.98
C SER A 254 26.05 1.58 -16.96
N GLU A 255 26.32 1.31 -18.24
CA GLU A 255 25.27 1.07 -19.24
C GLU A 255 24.49 -0.23 -18.99
N ASN A 256 25.11 -1.21 -18.33
CA ASN A 256 24.53 -2.53 -18.13
C ASN A 256 23.64 -2.60 -16.88
N LEU A 257 22.31 -2.61 -17.06
CA LEU A 257 21.30 -2.62 -15.99
C LEU A 257 21.49 -3.74 -14.95
N PHE A 258 21.99 -4.90 -15.38
CA PHE A 258 22.08 -6.08 -14.51
C PHE A 258 23.19 -5.98 -13.47
N THR A 259 24.26 -5.23 -13.78
CA THR A 259 25.37 -4.92 -12.89
C THR A 259 25.13 -3.63 -12.11
N THR A 260 24.24 -2.75 -12.58
CA THR A 260 23.93 -1.49 -11.88
C THR A 260 23.21 -1.72 -10.54
N PHE A 261 22.37 -2.75 -10.41
CA PHE A 261 21.60 -2.96 -9.18
C PHE A 261 22.31 -3.79 -8.12
N THR A 262 22.31 -3.29 -6.88
CA THR A 262 22.76 -4.04 -5.72
C THR A 262 21.87 -5.25 -5.46
N LEU A 263 22.45 -6.29 -4.85
CA LEU A 263 21.71 -7.46 -4.39
C LEU A 263 20.51 -7.06 -3.52
N LYS A 264 20.69 -6.03 -2.68
CA LYS A 264 19.63 -5.48 -1.83
C LYS A 264 18.43 -4.98 -2.63
N PHE A 265 18.65 -4.28 -3.74
CA PHE A 265 17.57 -3.81 -4.60
C PHE A 265 16.81 -4.97 -5.26
N LYS A 266 17.54 -5.99 -5.72
CA LYS A 266 16.93 -7.20 -6.31
C LYS A 266 16.06 -7.92 -5.28
N LEU A 267 16.58 -8.14 -4.08
CA LEU A 267 15.84 -8.73 -2.97
C LEU A 267 14.61 -7.89 -2.58
N TRP A 268 14.75 -6.56 -2.56
CA TRP A 268 13.64 -5.66 -2.27
C TRP A 268 12.52 -5.74 -3.31
N ILE A 269 12.83 -5.79 -4.61
CA ILE A 269 11.82 -5.97 -5.66
C ILE A 269 11.10 -7.32 -5.49
N THR A 270 11.85 -8.40 -5.25
CA THR A 270 11.25 -9.72 -5.04
C THR A 270 10.32 -9.73 -3.83
N ALA A 271 10.75 -9.14 -2.71
CA ALA A 271 9.93 -9.01 -1.51
C ALA A 271 8.70 -8.13 -1.75
N PHE A 272 8.85 -7.02 -2.49
CA PHE A 272 7.74 -6.14 -2.86
C PHE A 272 6.66 -6.90 -3.65
N ILE A 273 7.05 -7.64 -4.70
CA ILE A 273 6.13 -8.44 -5.49
C ILE A 273 5.46 -9.51 -4.63
N ALA A 274 6.23 -10.22 -3.79
CA ALA A 274 5.70 -11.24 -2.90
C ALA A 274 4.63 -10.65 -1.95
N VAL A 275 4.86 -9.48 -1.36
CA VAL A 275 3.88 -8.80 -0.50
C VAL A 275 2.61 -8.43 -1.26
N LEU A 276 2.69 -8.03 -2.54
CA LEU A 276 1.49 -7.72 -3.33
C LEU A 276 0.60 -8.96 -3.56
N PHE A 277 1.19 -10.15 -3.66
CA PHE A 277 0.44 -11.40 -3.79
C PHE A 277 -0.04 -11.97 -2.44
N PHE A 278 0.72 -11.77 -1.37
CA PHE A 278 0.48 -12.44 -0.09
C PHE A 278 0.13 -11.49 1.05
N ASN A 279 -0.31 -10.25 0.80
CA ASN A 279 -0.88 -9.44 1.87
C ASN A 279 -2.25 -9.98 2.31
N PRO A 280 -2.73 -9.62 3.52
CA PRO A 280 -3.98 -10.15 4.06
C PRO A 280 -5.19 -9.91 3.15
N SER A 281 -5.25 -8.76 2.47
CA SER A 281 -6.39 -8.44 1.60
C SER A 281 -6.46 -9.33 0.35
N THR A 282 -5.30 -9.67 -0.22
CA THR A 282 -5.20 -10.63 -1.33
C THR A 282 -5.50 -12.05 -0.85
N ILE A 283 -4.98 -12.44 0.32
CA ILE A 283 -5.24 -13.77 0.91
C ILE A 283 -6.74 -14.01 1.08
N THR A 284 -7.46 -13.13 1.78
CA THR A 284 -8.89 -13.35 2.05
C THR A 284 -9.77 -13.35 0.79
N ARG A 285 -9.33 -12.73 -0.31
CA ARG A 285 -10.15 -12.52 -1.52
C ARG A 285 -9.80 -13.45 -2.67
N PHE A 286 -8.59 -14.00 -2.68
CA PHE A 286 -8.15 -14.89 -3.74
C PHE A 286 -7.80 -16.28 -3.21
N TRP A 287 -6.92 -16.36 -2.22
CA TRP A 287 -6.36 -17.64 -1.77
C TRP A 287 -7.27 -18.39 -0.79
N ALA A 288 -7.94 -17.66 0.10
CA ALA A 288 -8.81 -18.19 1.15
C ALA A 288 -10.29 -17.81 0.95
N TYR A 289 -10.68 -17.50 -0.29
CA TYR A 289 -12.03 -17.04 -0.60
C TYR A 289 -13.08 -18.16 -0.45
N ASP A 290 -12.73 -19.37 -0.88
CA ASP A 290 -13.61 -20.54 -0.88
C ASP A 290 -13.31 -21.47 0.31
N SER A 291 -12.84 -20.94 1.45
CA SER A 291 -12.59 -21.75 2.65
C SER A 291 -13.90 -22.26 3.25
N VAL A 292 -14.09 -23.58 3.31
CA VAL A 292 -15.33 -24.21 3.78
C VAL A 292 -15.12 -25.02 5.06
N ASN A 293 -13.99 -25.73 5.16
CA ASN A 293 -13.70 -26.63 6.28
C ASN A 293 -12.57 -26.08 7.18
N VAL A 294 -12.40 -26.68 8.36
CA VAL A 294 -11.36 -26.27 9.33
C VAL A 294 -9.94 -26.44 8.75
N GLY A 295 -9.72 -27.40 7.85
CA GLY A 295 -8.45 -27.56 7.14
C GLY A 295 -8.11 -26.37 6.26
N ASP A 296 -9.07 -25.88 5.48
CA ASP A 296 -8.93 -24.69 4.65
C ASP A 296 -8.65 -23.46 5.52
N LEU A 297 -9.30 -23.36 6.68
CA LEU A 297 -9.08 -22.29 7.66
C LEU A 297 -7.65 -22.34 8.24
N ILE A 298 -7.15 -23.54 8.55
CA ILE A 298 -5.76 -23.73 8.97
C ILE A 298 -4.81 -23.25 7.88
N ASP A 299 -5.01 -23.65 6.63
CA ASP A 299 -4.14 -23.24 5.53
C ASP A 299 -4.21 -21.74 5.22
N ALA A 300 -5.40 -21.14 5.30
CA ALA A 300 -5.57 -19.69 5.25
C ALA A 300 -4.79 -18.99 6.38
N THR A 301 -4.84 -19.52 7.60
CA THR A 301 -4.11 -19.01 8.76
C THR A 301 -2.60 -19.11 8.56
N LYS A 302 -2.12 -20.19 7.91
CA LYS A 302 -0.70 -20.32 7.53
C LYS A 302 -0.25 -19.25 6.56
N LEU A 303 -1.08 -18.94 5.56
CA LEU A 303 -0.81 -17.83 4.65
C LEU A 303 -0.78 -16.48 5.39
N MET A 304 -1.60 -16.29 6.42
CA MET A 304 -1.65 -15.06 7.20
C MET A 304 -0.39 -14.80 8.04
N TYR A 305 0.15 -15.81 8.73
CA TYR A 305 1.43 -15.61 9.41
C TYR A 305 2.61 -15.55 8.42
N PHE A 306 2.53 -16.25 7.28
CA PHE A 306 3.52 -16.11 6.20
C PHE A 306 3.54 -14.67 5.65
N SER A 307 2.36 -14.07 5.47
CA SER A 307 2.20 -12.65 5.13
C SER A 307 2.93 -11.74 6.12
N SER A 308 2.79 -12.03 7.41
CA SER A 308 3.44 -11.27 8.48
C SER A 308 4.97 -11.35 8.38
N LEU A 309 5.53 -12.53 8.10
CA LEU A 309 6.97 -12.70 7.85
C LEU A 309 7.44 -11.92 6.62
N LEU A 310 6.69 -12.00 5.51
CA LEU A 310 7.01 -11.27 4.29
C LEU A 310 7.01 -9.75 4.52
N LEU A 311 6.04 -9.23 5.28
CA LEU A 311 5.96 -7.81 5.61
C LEU A 311 7.12 -7.35 6.51
N ILE A 312 7.59 -8.19 7.43
CA ILE A 312 8.80 -7.92 8.23
C ILE A 312 10.01 -7.79 7.31
N ILE A 313 10.24 -8.79 6.46
CA ILE A 313 11.37 -8.80 5.52
C ILE A 313 11.30 -7.58 4.60
N PHE A 314 10.12 -7.29 4.05
CA PHE A 314 9.92 -6.14 3.18
C PHE A 314 10.15 -4.81 3.90
N SER A 315 9.72 -4.67 5.16
CA SER A 315 9.96 -3.46 5.96
C SER A 315 11.45 -3.22 6.18
N LEU A 316 12.21 -4.26 6.54
CA LEU A 316 13.66 -4.19 6.73
C LEU A 316 14.41 -3.86 5.43
N LEU A 317 14.03 -4.50 4.33
CA LEU A 317 14.62 -4.22 3.01
C LEU A 317 14.27 -2.80 2.55
N THR A 318 13.05 -2.32 2.81
CA THR A 318 12.63 -0.94 2.46
C THR A 318 13.45 0.07 3.24
N LEU A 319 13.67 -0.16 4.54
CA LEU A 319 14.55 0.69 5.35
C LEU A 319 15.97 0.73 4.78
N ALA A 320 16.55 -0.43 4.48
CA ALA A 320 17.88 -0.52 3.87
C ALA A 320 17.96 0.24 2.55
N MET A 321 16.93 0.11 1.70
CA MET A 321 16.84 0.79 0.41
C MET A 321 16.76 2.32 0.53
N VAL A 322 15.91 2.84 1.42
CA VAL A 322 15.76 4.28 1.65
C VAL A 322 17.06 4.89 2.18
N VAL A 323 17.73 4.20 3.11
CA VAL A 323 19.04 4.62 3.65
C VAL A 323 20.11 4.59 2.57
N GLU A 324 20.13 3.58 1.71
CA GLU A 324 21.08 3.45 0.61
C GLU A 324 20.94 4.59 -0.40
N ILE A 325 19.72 4.86 -0.86
CA ILE A 325 19.44 5.97 -1.79
C ILE A 325 19.87 7.31 -1.18
N TYR A 326 19.51 7.56 0.09
CA TYR A 326 19.91 8.76 0.80
C TYR A 326 21.44 8.93 0.80
N LYS A 327 22.18 7.88 1.19
CA LYS A 327 23.65 7.91 1.24
C LYS A 327 24.26 8.14 -0.13
N LEU A 328 23.77 7.45 -1.18
CA LEU A 328 24.28 7.61 -2.53
C LEU A 328 24.14 9.07 -3.02
N GLN A 329 22.98 9.67 -2.80
CA GLN A 329 22.73 11.05 -3.21
C GLN A 329 23.59 12.07 -2.46
N GLU A 330 23.74 11.92 -1.14
CA GLU A 330 24.60 12.80 -0.34
C GLU A 330 26.09 12.64 -0.72
N ILE A 331 26.58 11.41 -0.91
CA ILE A 331 27.96 11.16 -1.35
C ILE A 331 28.21 11.78 -2.72
N LYS A 332 27.29 11.61 -3.67
CA LYS A 332 27.41 12.19 -5.00
C LYS A 332 27.43 13.72 -4.92
N LYS A 333 26.53 14.32 -4.15
CA LYS A 333 26.51 15.78 -3.90
C LYS A 333 27.87 16.28 -3.42
N ILE A 334 28.45 15.62 -2.41
CA ILE A 334 29.76 16.01 -1.85
C ILE A 334 30.87 15.93 -2.90
N LYS A 335 30.85 14.91 -3.77
CA LYS A 335 31.91 14.70 -4.77
C LYS A 335 31.77 15.55 -6.03
N THR A 336 30.56 15.68 -6.58
CA THR A 336 30.33 16.30 -7.89
C THR A 336 29.71 17.70 -7.83
N GLY A 337 29.33 18.14 -6.62
CA GLY A 337 28.49 19.31 -6.40
C GLY A 337 27.05 19.10 -6.86
N SER A 338 26.22 20.10 -6.62
CA SER A 338 24.84 20.19 -7.13
C SER A 338 24.63 21.47 -7.93
N ILE A 339 23.66 21.46 -8.84
CA ILE A 339 23.20 22.62 -9.58
C ILE A 339 21.78 23.00 -9.16
N THR A 340 21.46 24.28 -9.32
CA THR A 340 20.10 24.78 -9.29
C THR A 340 19.39 24.38 -10.59
N VAL A 341 18.20 23.81 -10.49
CA VAL A 341 17.40 23.38 -11.64
C VAL A 341 16.23 24.34 -11.84
N ASP A 342 16.11 24.89 -13.04
CA ASP A 342 14.93 25.62 -13.49
C ASP A 342 13.95 24.62 -14.14
N PRO A 343 12.75 24.40 -13.58
CA PRO A 343 11.78 23.45 -14.13
C PRO A 343 11.22 23.83 -15.50
N LEU A 344 11.47 25.04 -16.01
CA LEU A 344 11.04 25.51 -17.34
C LEU A 344 12.09 25.33 -18.44
N GLN A 345 13.31 24.93 -18.10
CA GLN A 345 14.38 24.54 -19.03
C GLN A 345 14.36 23.02 -19.25
#